data_AF-A0AAW7X0Z4-F1
#
_entry.id   AF-A0AAW7X0Z4-F1
#
_cell.length_a   1.000
_cell.length_b   1.000
_cell.length_c   1.000
_cell.angle_alpha   90.00
_cell.angle_beta   90.00
_cell.angle_gamma   90.00
#
_symmetry.space_group_name_H-M   'P 1'
#
loop_
_entity.id
_entity.type
_entity.pdbx_description
1 polymer ?
#
loop_
_entity_poly.entity_id
_entity_poly.type
_entity_poly.pdbx_seq_one_letter_code
_entity_poly.pdbx_strand_id
1 'polypeptide(L)'
;MTKDEILNYLKVSRYKSVVVDQSLCVDYPGWVRTILIRPGFLVEIDYNPYNLDEGINPGYEAEYSSLDVLVSSLEEFLGIKIEDWENYSKTGGYPNEPENLMEILGGRKSLTLLEKDMRSGTVKLPKGALFTPVGLAAYLERD
;
A
#
# COMPACT_ATOMS: atom_id res chain seq x y z
N MET A 1 11.00 -13.38 1.17
CA MET A 1 11.89 -12.47 0.39
C MET A 1 13.23 -12.24 1.12
N THR A 2 14.25 -11.64 0.48
CA THR A 2 15.47 -11.14 1.16
C THR A 2 15.79 -9.67 0.83
N LYS A 3 16.62 -9.01 1.65
CA LYS A 3 17.12 -7.65 1.39
C LYS A 3 17.88 -7.54 0.06
N ASP A 4 18.69 -8.55 -0.26
CA ASP A 4 19.41 -8.61 -1.54
C ASP A 4 18.45 -8.74 -2.72
N GLU A 5 17.35 -9.49 -2.57
CA GLU A 5 16.31 -9.57 -3.58
C GLU A 5 15.68 -8.19 -3.85
N ILE A 6 15.34 -7.45 -2.78
CA ILE A 6 14.83 -6.07 -2.89
C ILE A 6 15.83 -5.20 -3.67
N LEU A 7 17.08 -5.15 -3.21
CA LEU A 7 18.12 -4.31 -3.84
C LEU A 7 18.35 -4.68 -5.31
N ASN A 8 18.34 -5.97 -5.63
CA ASN A 8 18.49 -6.44 -7.00
C ASN A 8 17.30 -5.99 -7.86
N TYR A 9 16.05 -6.15 -7.37
CA TYR A 9 14.87 -5.70 -8.09
C TYR A 9 14.87 -4.19 -8.34
N LEU A 10 15.24 -3.39 -7.34
CA LEU A 10 15.38 -1.94 -7.48
C LEU A 10 16.43 -1.56 -8.53
N LYS A 11 17.49 -2.35 -8.71
CA LYS A 11 18.53 -2.13 -9.72
C LYS A 11 18.12 -2.57 -11.11
N VAL A 12 17.48 -3.74 -11.27
CA VAL A 12 17.31 -4.38 -12.58
C VAL A 12 15.91 -4.28 -13.18
N SER A 13 14.87 -4.11 -12.36
CA SER A 13 13.50 -4.06 -12.87
C SER A 13 13.26 -2.84 -13.76
N ARG A 14 12.30 -2.95 -14.69
CA ARG A 14 11.91 -1.86 -15.58
C ARG A 14 11.35 -0.66 -14.82
N TYR A 15 10.52 -0.94 -13.81
CA TYR A 15 9.82 0.07 -13.02
C TYR A 15 10.63 0.56 -11.81
N LYS A 16 11.78 -0.08 -11.54
CA LYS A 16 12.66 0.23 -10.40
C LYS A 16 11.93 0.14 -9.05
N SER A 17 10.92 -0.70 -8.95
CA SER A 17 10.14 -0.90 -7.73
C SER A 17 9.96 -2.39 -7.42
N VAL A 18 9.60 -2.69 -6.17
CA VAL A 18 9.16 -4.01 -5.73
C VAL A 18 7.92 -3.88 -4.86
N VAL A 19 6.87 -4.62 -5.19
CA VAL A 19 5.65 -4.72 -4.39
C VAL A 19 5.83 -5.86 -3.39
N VAL A 20 5.73 -5.53 -2.10
CA VAL A 20 6.03 -6.44 -0.97
C VAL A 20 4.78 -6.82 -0.17
N ASP A 21 3.68 -6.11 -0.37
CA ASP A 21 2.37 -6.46 0.17
C ASP A 21 1.30 -6.07 -0.85
N GLN A 22 0.33 -6.96 -1.07
CA GLN A 22 -0.88 -6.69 -1.83
C GLN A 22 -2.04 -7.43 -1.16
N SER A 23 -2.79 -6.75 -0.31
CA SER A 23 -3.76 -7.38 0.59
C SER A 23 -5.07 -6.60 0.68
N LEU A 24 -6.16 -7.31 0.94
CA LEU A 24 -7.46 -6.69 1.22
C LEU A 24 -7.40 -5.93 2.55
N CYS A 25 -7.87 -4.69 2.53
CA CYS A 25 -7.97 -3.86 3.72
C CYS A 25 -9.14 -4.32 4.60
N VAL A 26 -8.83 -4.86 5.78
CA VAL A 26 -9.86 -5.20 6.77
C VAL A 26 -10.57 -3.96 7.29
N ASP A 27 -9.81 -2.88 7.56
CA ASP A 27 -10.34 -1.61 8.07
C ASP A 27 -11.09 -0.80 7.00
N TYR A 28 -10.79 -1.06 5.72
CA TYR A 28 -11.40 -0.39 4.56
C TYR A 28 -11.90 -1.44 3.55
N PRO A 29 -13.02 -2.14 3.82
CA PRO A 29 -13.51 -3.19 2.95
C PRO A 29 -13.69 -2.70 1.50
N GLY A 30 -13.29 -3.51 0.53
CA GLY A 30 -13.37 -3.16 -0.90
C GLY A 30 -12.14 -2.41 -1.42
N TRP A 31 -11.16 -2.15 -0.56
CA TRP A 31 -9.85 -1.65 -0.94
C TRP A 31 -8.79 -2.74 -0.84
N VAL A 32 -7.80 -2.64 -1.72
CA VAL A 32 -6.54 -3.39 -1.70
C VAL A 32 -5.44 -2.42 -1.33
N ARG A 33 -4.72 -2.71 -0.25
CA ARG A 33 -3.48 -2.04 0.11
C ARG A 33 -2.35 -2.65 -0.71
N THR A 34 -1.63 -1.80 -1.40
CA THR A 34 -0.38 -2.15 -2.09
C THR A 34 0.75 -1.42 -1.40
N ILE A 35 1.75 -2.15 -0.90
CA ILE A 35 2.99 -1.55 -0.39
C ILE A 35 4.10 -1.84 -1.39
N LEU A 36 4.73 -0.77 -1.88
CA LEU A 36 5.85 -0.86 -2.79
C LEU A 36 7.07 -0.13 -2.23
N ILE A 37 8.25 -0.61 -2.63
CA ILE A 37 9.54 -0.01 -2.32
C ILE A 37 10.17 0.47 -3.62
N ARG A 38 10.74 1.68 -3.60
CA ARG A 38 11.44 2.37 -4.70
C ARG A 38 12.91 2.67 -4.35
N PRO A 39 13.73 3.12 -5.32
CA PRO A 39 15.11 3.50 -5.06
C PRO A 39 15.15 4.66 -4.04
N GLY A 40 16.20 4.69 -3.21
CA GLY A 40 16.27 5.63 -2.09
C GLY A 40 15.51 5.17 -0.84
N PHE A 41 15.00 3.93 -0.81
CA PHE A 41 14.20 3.40 0.32
C PHE A 41 12.91 4.20 0.54
N LEU A 42 12.34 4.72 -0.55
CA LEU A 42 11.01 5.29 -0.60
C LEU A 42 9.98 4.14 -0.56
N VAL A 43 9.03 4.24 0.36
CA VAL A 43 7.87 3.36 0.47
C VAL A 43 6.64 4.13 0.03
N GLU A 44 5.85 3.54 -0.88
CA GLU A 44 4.51 4.01 -1.21
C GLU A 44 3.50 2.97 -0.70
N ILE A 45 2.44 3.45 -0.04
CA ILE A 45 1.30 2.68 0.43
C ILE A 45 0.07 3.20 -0.28
N ASP A 46 -0.37 2.46 -1.29
CA ASP A 46 -1.53 2.83 -2.10
C ASP A 46 -2.75 2.03 -1.68
N TYR A 47 -3.89 2.71 -1.63
CA TYR A 47 -5.18 2.08 -1.46
C TYR A 47 -5.89 2.12 -2.81
N ASN A 48 -6.11 0.95 -3.41
CA ASN A 48 -6.78 0.80 -4.69
C ASN A 48 -8.14 0.16 -4.46
N PRO A 49 -9.25 0.67 -5.02
CA PRO A 49 -10.49 -0.07 -4.98
C PRO A 49 -10.30 -1.42 -5.69
N TYR A 50 -10.88 -2.48 -5.16
CA TYR A 50 -10.68 -3.83 -5.69
C TYR A 50 -11.09 -3.91 -7.18
N ASN A 51 -10.24 -4.50 -8.02
CA ASN A 51 -10.40 -4.58 -9.48
C ASN A 51 -10.51 -3.24 -10.22
N LEU A 52 -10.11 -2.12 -9.61
CA LEU A 52 -10.05 -0.81 -10.27
C LEU A 52 -8.61 -0.28 -10.22
N ASP A 53 -7.90 -0.42 -11.33
CA ASP A 53 -6.51 0.04 -11.52
C ASP A 53 -6.41 1.44 -12.14
N GLU A 54 -7.54 2.08 -12.48
CA GLU A 54 -7.55 3.37 -13.17
C GLU A 54 -7.82 4.54 -12.20
N GLY A 55 -6.83 5.42 -12.02
CA GLY A 55 -6.99 6.69 -11.30
C GLY A 55 -5.75 7.15 -10.55
N ILE A 56 -5.85 8.32 -9.91
CA ILE A 56 -4.94 8.73 -8.84
C ILE A 56 -5.49 8.08 -7.56
N ASN A 57 -4.76 7.10 -7.03
CA ASN A 57 -5.18 6.38 -5.84
C ASN A 57 -4.70 7.10 -4.58
N PRO A 58 -5.55 7.22 -3.54
CA PRO A 58 -5.14 7.78 -2.27
C PRO A 58 -4.09 6.88 -1.62
N GLY A 59 -3.07 7.49 -1.03
CA GLY A 59 -1.97 6.74 -0.45
C GLY A 59 -1.08 7.58 0.42
N TYR A 60 0.06 7.00 0.77
CA TYR A 60 1.11 7.67 1.52
C TYR A 60 2.48 7.32 0.97
N GLU A 61 3.40 8.27 1.06
CA GLU A 61 4.80 8.06 0.74
C GLU A 61 5.71 8.44 1.91
N ALA A 62 6.79 7.68 2.11
CA ALA A 62 7.82 8.02 3.09
C ALA A 62 9.18 7.46 2.69
N GLU A 63 10.24 8.24 2.94
CA GLU A 63 11.63 7.81 2.73
C GLU A 63 12.24 7.35 4.05
N TYR A 64 12.90 6.19 4.03
CA TYR A 64 13.64 5.64 5.16
C TYR A 64 15.13 5.92 5.07
N SER A 65 15.78 6.10 6.22
CA SER A 65 17.24 6.36 6.27
C SER A 65 18.09 5.17 5.80
N SER A 66 17.57 3.95 5.87
CA SER A 66 18.24 2.74 5.39
C SER A 66 17.27 1.61 5.11
N LEU A 67 17.70 0.62 4.32
CA LEU A 67 16.95 -0.60 4.08
C LEU A 67 16.64 -1.37 5.38
N ASP A 68 17.55 -1.35 6.35
CA ASP A 68 17.34 -2.04 7.63
C ASP A 68 16.19 -1.43 8.43
N VAL A 69 16.09 -0.10 8.48
CA VAL A 69 15.00 0.60 9.18
C VAL A 69 13.69 0.37 8.43
N LEU A 70 13.70 0.46 7.09
CA LEU A 70 12.53 0.18 6.26
C LEU A 70 12.00 -1.23 6.51
N VAL A 71 12.86 -2.25 6.40
CA VAL A 71 12.46 -3.65 6.55
C VAL A 71 11.91 -3.91 7.95
N SER A 72 12.60 -3.45 8.98
CA SER A 72 12.16 -3.64 10.37
C SER A 72 10.80 -2.98 10.63
N SER A 73 10.57 -1.79 10.05
CA SER A 73 9.31 -1.07 10.15
C SER A 73 8.16 -1.81 9.46
N LEU A 74 8.39 -2.30 8.25
CA LEU A 74 7.38 -3.07 7.51
C LEU A 74 7.10 -4.43 8.16
N GLU A 75 8.09 -5.10 8.76
CA GLU A 75 7.86 -6.33 9.52
C GLU A 75 6.94 -6.11 10.73
N GLU A 76 7.16 -5.01 11.48
CA GLU A 76 6.29 -4.64 12.60
C GLU A 76 4.87 -4.31 12.11
N PHE A 77 4.76 -3.58 11.00
CA PHE A 77 3.48 -3.16 10.44
C PHE A 77 2.66 -4.32 9.86
N LEU A 78 3.30 -5.22 9.12
CA LEU A 78 2.66 -6.37 8.48
C LEU A 78 2.48 -7.56 9.45
N GLY A 79 3.24 -7.59 10.55
CA GLY A 79 3.21 -8.69 11.52
C GLY A 79 3.88 -9.98 11.01
N ILE A 80 4.61 -9.92 9.91
CA ILE A 80 5.31 -11.05 9.28
C ILE A 80 6.75 -10.68 8.94
N LYS A 81 7.62 -11.69 8.93
CA LYS A 81 9.05 -11.53 8.67
C LYS A 81 9.36 -11.41 7.18
N ILE A 82 10.44 -10.72 6.82
CA ILE A 82 10.84 -10.50 5.43
C ILE A 82 10.99 -11.82 4.67
N GLU A 83 11.41 -12.88 5.34
CA GLU A 83 11.54 -14.22 4.78
C GLU A 83 10.21 -14.73 4.22
N ASP A 84 9.09 -14.36 4.84
CA ASP A 84 7.72 -14.74 4.47
C ASP A 84 7.06 -13.78 3.48
N TRP A 85 7.69 -12.63 3.18
CA TRP A 85 7.15 -11.71 2.18
C TRP A 85 7.22 -12.30 0.78
N GLU A 86 6.21 -11.98 -0.02
CA GLU A 86 6.11 -12.32 -1.44
C GLU A 86 6.53 -11.14 -2.33
N ASN A 87 7.18 -11.45 -3.45
CA ASN A 87 7.50 -10.47 -4.49
C ASN A 87 6.33 -10.36 -5.48
N TYR A 88 5.34 -9.53 -5.20
CA TYR A 88 4.18 -9.39 -6.07
C TYR A 88 4.53 -8.79 -7.42
N SER A 89 5.64 -8.04 -7.53
CA SER A 89 6.17 -7.60 -8.84
C SER A 89 6.69 -8.75 -9.71
N LYS A 90 6.96 -9.92 -9.12
CA LYS A 90 7.38 -11.13 -9.82
C LYS A 90 6.20 -12.07 -10.10
N THR A 91 5.33 -12.26 -9.11
CA THR A 91 4.26 -13.27 -9.17
C THR A 91 3.00 -12.72 -9.84
N GLY A 92 2.76 -11.41 -9.76
CA GLY A 92 1.51 -10.80 -10.19
C GLY A 92 0.30 -11.29 -9.38
N GLY A 93 0.53 -11.87 -8.20
CA GLY A 93 -0.54 -12.34 -7.33
C GLY A 93 -1.42 -11.18 -6.91
N TYR A 94 -2.73 -11.39 -6.92
CA TYR A 94 -3.73 -10.43 -6.46
C TYR A 94 -4.68 -11.15 -5.50
N PRO A 95 -5.20 -10.49 -4.44
CA PRO A 95 -6.13 -11.14 -3.53
C PRO A 95 -7.38 -11.65 -4.26
N ASN A 96 -7.93 -12.77 -3.78
CA ASN A 96 -9.19 -13.30 -4.30
C ASN A 96 -10.35 -12.33 -4.05
N GLU A 97 -11.39 -12.44 -4.88
CA GLU A 97 -12.58 -11.61 -4.76
C GLU A 97 -13.25 -11.83 -3.39
N PRO A 98 -13.53 -10.74 -2.63
CA PRO A 98 -14.30 -10.86 -1.41
C PRO A 98 -15.70 -11.42 -1.70
N GLU A 99 -16.15 -12.41 -0.94
CA GLU A 99 -17.47 -13.05 -1.13
C GLU A 99 -18.64 -12.02 -1.15
N ASN A 100 -18.49 -10.91 -0.42
CA ASN A 100 -19.50 -9.84 -0.30
C ASN A 100 -19.07 -8.54 -1.00
N LEU A 101 -18.23 -8.60 -2.04
CA LEU A 101 -17.68 -7.41 -2.70
C LEU A 101 -18.77 -6.41 -3.14
N MET A 102 -19.87 -6.89 -3.72
CA MET A 102 -20.96 -6.02 -4.19
C MET A 102 -21.71 -5.31 -3.05
N GLU A 103 -21.86 -5.94 -1.89
CA GLU A 103 -22.44 -5.30 -0.69
C GLU A 103 -21.48 -4.25 -0.12
N ILE A 104 -20.19 -4.59 -0.08
CA ILE A 104 -19.10 -3.73 0.38
C ILE A 104 -18.97 -2.48 -0.50
N LEU A 105 -18.93 -2.63 -1.82
CA LEU A 105 -18.82 -1.53 -2.78
C LEU A 105 -20.12 -0.72 -2.90
N GLY A 106 -21.27 -1.39 -2.78
CA GLY A 106 -22.59 -0.73 -2.75
C GLY A 106 -22.75 0.19 -1.53
N GLY A 107 -22.06 -0.11 -0.44
CA GLY A 107 -21.89 0.79 0.69
C GLY A 107 -20.83 1.85 0.40
N ARG A 108 -21.22 3.01 -0.16
CA ARG A 108 -20.37 4.23 -0.32
C ARG A 108 -19.53 4.64 0.91
N LYS A 109 -19.82 4.05 2.07
CA LYS A 109 -19.16 4.29 3.37
C LYS A 109 -17.66 3.99 3.36
N SER A 110 -17.18 3.01 2.60
CA SER A 110 -15.76 2.61 2.68
C SER A 110 -14.81 3.67 2.10
N LEU A 111 -15.13 4.24 0.93
CA LEU A 111 -14.38 5.36 0.35
C LEU A 111 -14.38 6.58 1.27
N THR A 112 -15.55 6.98 1.78
CA THR A 112 -15.66 8.13 2.69
C THR A 112 -14.92 7.89 4.01
N LEU A 113 -14.82 6.64 4.47
CA LEU A 113 -14.12 6.29 5.70
C LEU A 113 -12.60 6.42 5.53
N LEU A 114 -12.03 5.85 4.46
CA LEU A 114 -10.60 5.97 4.18
C LEU A 114 -10.17 7.44 4.05
N GLU A 115 -10.88 8.21 3.23
CA GLU A 115 -10.57 9.64 3.05
C GLU A 115 -10.66 10.43 4.36
N LYS A 116 -11.69 10.17 5.17
CA LYS A 116 -11.85 10.79 6.48
C LYS A 116 -10.66 10.46 7.37
N ASP A 117 -10.29 9.19 7.47
CA ASP A 117 -9.19 8.74 8.32
C ASP A 117 -7.84 9.29 7.87
N MET A 118 -7.64 9.40 6.56
CA MET A 118 -6.44 10.03 6.01
C MET A 118 -6.34 11.50 6.39
N ARG A 119 -7.45 12.23 6.30
CA ARG A 119 -7.53 13.65 6.69
C ARG A 119 -7.36 13.86 8.20
N SER A 120 -7.84 12.93 9.03
CA SER A 120 -7.64 12.99 10.48
C SER A 120 -6.32 12.40 10.97
N GLY A 121 -5.51 11.80 10.07
CA GLY A 121 -4.26 11.15 10.44
C GLY A 121 -4.44 9.91 11.33
N THR A 122 -5.57 9.21 11.19
CA THR A 122 -5.91 8.02 12.00
C THR A 122 -5.57 6.71 11.31
N VAL A 123 -5.20 6.75 10.02
CA VAL A 123 -4.68 5.59 9.29
C VAL A 123 -3.43 5.07 9.98
N LYS A 124 -3.37 3.77 10.25
CA LYS A 124 -2.17 3.11 10.77
C LYS A 124 -1.12 3.04 9.67
N LEU A 125 0.07 3.54 9.96
CA LEU A 125 1.20 3.53 9.03
C LEU A 125 2.42 2.89 9.70
N PRO A 126 3.36 2.34 8.91
CA PRO A 126 4.65 1.89 9.43
C PRO A 126 5.37 3.02 10.18
N LYS A 127 6.22 2.66 11.15
CA LYS A 127 6.97 3.63 11.97
C LYS A 127 8.32 3.98 11.33
N GLY A 128 9.08 4.88 11.95
CA GLY A 128 10.47 5.13 11.54
C GLY A 128 10.67 6.00 10.30
N ALA A 129 9.59 6.50 9.70
CA ALA A 129 9.62 7.53 8.68
C ALA A 129 8.41 8.48 8.82
N LEU A 130 8.50 9.67 8.24
CA LEU A 130 7.39 10.63 8.19
C LEU A 130 6.63 10.44 6.89
N PHE A 131 5.39 9.95 7.00
CA PHE A 131 4.54 9.73 5.84
C PHE A 131 3.80 11.00 5.40
N THR A 132 3.86 11.28 4.10
CA THR A 132 3.11 12.35 3.45
C THR A 132 1.92 11.73 2.71
N PRO A 133 0.69 12.21 2.94
CA PRO A 133 -0.45 11.74 2.18
C PRO A 133 -0.35 12.20 0.71
N VAL A 134 -0.64 11.29 -0.21
CA VAL A 134 -0.66 11.52 -1.65
C VAL A 134 -2.00 11.08 -2.24
N GLY A 135 -2.31 11.58 -3.44
CA GLY A 135 -3.45 11.10 -4.20
C GLY A 135 -4.85 11.38 -3.62
N LEU A 136 -4.94 12.21 -2.57
CA LEU A 136 -6.21 12.82 -2.14
C LEU A 136 -6.64 13.86 -3.19
N ALA A 137 -7.20 13.40 -4.31
CA ALA A 137 -7.94 14.28 -5.20
C ALA A 137 -9.18 14.81 -4.43
N ALA A 138 -9.47 16.09 -4.56
CA ALA A 138 -10.66 16.71 -4.00
C ALA A 138 -11.93 16.11 -4.64
N TYR A 139 -12.40 14.96 -4.15
CA TYR A 139 -13.65 14.34 -4.57
C TYR A 139 -14.90 15.12 -4.10
N LEU A 140 -14.75 16.34 -3.57
CA LEU A 140 -15.78 17.11 -2.85
C LEU A 140 -15.91 18.58 -3.29
N GLU A 141 -15.85 18.88 -4.59
CA GLU A 141 -16.41 20.14 -5.11
C GLU A 141 -17.41 19.91 -6.25
N ARG A 142 -18.36 18.98 -6.05
CA ARG A 142 -19.58 18.90 -6.86
C ARG A 142 -20.78 18.57 -5.98
N ASP A 143 -21.18 19.56 -5.19
CA ASP A 143 -22.58 19.74 -4.80
C ASP A 143 -23.31 20.54 -5.90
#